data_AF-A0A7Y0SEW9-F1
#
_entry.id   AF-A0A7Y0SEW9-F1
#
_cell.length_a   1.000
_cell.length_b   1.000
_cell.length_c   1.000
_cell.angle_alpha   90.00
_cell.angle_beta   90.00
_cell.angle_gamma   90.00
#
_symmetry.space_group_name_H-M   'P 1'
#
loop_
_entity.id
_entity.type
_entity.pdbx_description
1 polymer ?
#
loop_
_entity_poly.entity_id
_entity_poly.type
_entity_poly.pdbx_seq_one_letter_code
_entity_poly.pdbx_strand_id
1 'polypeptide(L)'
;TDIAFRIGELQNSTMRAIFLGKSRIRIVASPEYLRQHGTPTSIDQLLNHKLLGFNKPEYLKEWPIMDDKNKLLRIMSSLRSDNGETLR
;
A
#
# COMPACT_ATOMS: atom_id res chain seq x y z
N THR A 1 29.21 7.45 13.18
CA THR A 1 27.83 7.55 13.70
C THR A 1 26.91 7.19 12.58
N ASP A 2 26.17 6.09 12.74
CA ASP A 2 25.32 5.57 11.68
C ASP A 2 23.86 5.88 11.99
N ILE A 3 23.07 6.16 10.95
CA ILE A 3 21.67 6.52 11.04
C ILE A 3 20.89 5.63 10.06
N ALA A 4 19.74 5.13 10.51
CA ALA A 4 18.80 4.41 9.66
C ALA A 4 17.45 5.14 9.63
N PHE A 5 16.84 5.21 8.45
CA PHE A 5 15.44 5.63 8.28
C PHE A 5 14.56 4.39 8.23
N ARG A 6 13.49 4.38 9.04
CA ARG A 6 12.53 3.27 9.08
C ARG A 6 11.10 3.79 9.16
N ILE A 7 10.19 3.06 8.51
CA ILE A 7 8.75 3.23 8.67
C ILE A 7 8.29 2.17 9.68
N GLY A 8 7.66 2.61 10.77
CA GLY A 8 7.18 1.73 11.83
C GLY A 8 7.63 2.18 13.21
N GLU A 9 7.08 1.56 14.23
CA GLU A 9 7.45 1.83 15.62
C GLU A 9 8.79 1.19 15.95
N LEU A 10 9.58 1.88 16.78
CA LEU A 10 10.79 1.30 17.33
C LEU A 10 10.40 0.21 18.34
N GLN A 11 10.57 -1.05 17.98
CA GLN A 11 10.47 -2.14 18.95
C GLN A 11 11.73 -2.14 19.85
N ASN A 12 11.54 -2.44 21.14
CA ASN A 12 12.54 -2.48 22.22
C ASN A 12 13.99 -2.49 21.72
N SER A 13 14.63 -1.31 21.75
CA SER A 13 16.00 -1.12 21.28
C SER A 13 16.76 -0.22 22.24
N THR A 14 18.06 -0.47 22.37
CA THR A 14 19.00 0.45 23.02
C THR A 14 19.29 1.69 22.17
N MET A 15 18.79 1.74 20.93
CA MET A 15 18.92 2.88 20.03
C MET A 15 17.92 3.98 20.36
N ARG A 16 18.35 5.24 20.22
CA ARG A 16 17.44 6.40 20.25
C ARG A 16 16.72 6.52 18.91
N ALA A 17 15.39 6.66 18.94
CA ALA A 17 14.59 7.06 17.80
C ALA A 17 14.07 8.49 17.96
N ILE A 18 13.97 9.20 16.84
CA ILE A 18 13.30 10.49 16.74
C ILE A 18 12.13 10.32 15.77
N PHE A 19 10.94 10.72 16.21
CA PHE A 19 9.78 10.74 15.32
C PHE A 19 9.91 11.85 14.28
N LEU A 20 9.88 11.49 13.00
CA LEU A 20 10.01 12.45 11.90
C LEU A 20 8.67 12.91 11.33
N GLY A 21 7.61 12.09 11.44
CA GLY A 21 6.32 12.41 10.87
C GLY A 21 5.49 11.17 10.51
N LYS A 22 4.30 11.42 9.94
CA LYS A 22 3.41 10.37 9.41
C LYS A 22 3.35 10.46 7.89
N SER A 23 3.36 9.31 7.21
CA SER A 23 3.08 9.22 5.78
C SER A 23 1.73 8.56 5.54
N ARG A 24 0.95 9.07 4.58
CA ARG A 24 -0.34 8.48 4.20
C ARG A 24 -0.15 7.54 3.01
N ILE A 25 -0.68 6.33 3.11
CA ILE A 25 -0.81 5.40 1.98
C ILE A 25 -1.91 5.92 1.06
N ARG A 26 -1.65 5.89 -0.25
CA ARG A 26 -2.60 6.29 -1.30
C ARG A 26 -2.64 5.23 -2.38
N ILE A 27 -3.83 5.03 -2.93
CA ILE A 27 -4.01 4.23 -4.14
C ILE A 27 -3.78 5.15 -5.33
N VAL A 28 -2.93 4.73 -6.25
CA VAL A 28 -2.55 5.51 -7.42
C VAL A 28 -2.48 4.60 -8.64
N ALA A 29 -2.63 5.20 -9.82
CA ALA A 29 -2.45 4.55 -11.10
C ALA A 29 -1.78 5.53 -12.06
N SER A 30 -1.12 5.00 -13.09
CA SER A 30 -0.54 5.86 -14.12
C SER A 30 -1.65 6.58 -14.92
N PRO A 31 -1.43 7.82 -15.38
CA PRO A 31 -2.42 8.53 -16.19
C PRO A 31 -2.79 7.78 -17.47
N GLU A 32 -1.82 7.08 -18.09
CA GLU A 32 -2.06 6.28 -19.28
C GLU A 32 -2.98 5.10 -19.00
N TYR A 33 -2.78 4.40 -17.86
CA TYR A 33 -3.66 3.31 -17.46
C TYR A 33 -5.11 3.76 -17.29
N LEU A 34 -5.31 4.90 -16.61
CA LEU A 34 -6.64 5.47 -16.37
C LEU A 34 -7.32 5.97 -17.64
N ARG A 35 -6.56 6.47 -18.63
CA ARG A 35 -7.12 6.80 -19.95
C ARG A 35 -7.66 5.58 -20.69
N GLN A 36 -6.96 4.46 -20.62
CA GLN A 36 -7.33 3.23 -21.32
C GLN A 36 -8.42 2.43 -20.61
N HIS A 37 -8.43 2.42 -19.28
CA HIS A 37 -9.30 1.55 -18.48
C HIS A 37 -10.38 2.30 -17.68
N GLY A 38 -10.38 3.64 -17.70
CA GLY A 38 -11.25 4.47 -16.89
C GLY A 38 -10.74 4.70 -15.46
N THR A 39 -11.34 5.65 -14.76
CA THR A 39 -11.07 5.92 -13.34
C THR A 39 -12.17 5.29 -12.48
N PRO A 40 -11.83 4.37 -11.54
CA PRO A 40 -12.83 3.73 -10.70
C PRO A 40 -13.42 4.74 -9.71
N THR A 41 -14.75 4.78 -9.62
CA THR A 41 -15.51 5.60 -8.67
C THR A 41 -16.16 4.77 -7.56
N SER A 42 -16.02 3.44 -7.59
CA SER A 42 -16.49 2.52 -6.56
C SER A 42 -15.48 1.39 -6.29
N ILE A 43 -15.64 0.71 -5.15
CA ILE A 43 -14.83 -0.47 -4.80
C ILE A 43 -15.03 -1.59 -5.84
N ASP A 44 -16.26 -1.84 -6.26
CA ASP A 44 -16.55 -2.88 -7.26
C ASP A 44 -15.84 -2.60 -8.58
N GLN A 45 -15.82 -1.34 -9.02
CA GLN A 45 -15.06 -0.95 -10.20
C GLN A 45 -13.57 -1.14 -9.98
N LEU A 46 -13.03 -0.73 -8.83
CA LEU A 46 -11.62 -0.93 -8.48
C LEU A 46 -11.22 -2.42 -8.55
N LEU A 47 -12.06 -3.32 -8.06
CA LEU A 47 -11.80 -4.77 -8.07
C LEU A 47 -11.79 -5.36 -9.48
N ASN A 48 -12.34 -4.67 -10.48
CA ASN A 48 -12.25 -5.05 -11.90
C ASN A 48 -10.97 -4.54 -12.59
N HIS A 49 -10.19 -3.68 -11.93
CA HIS A 49 -8.90 -3.23 -12.46
C HIS A 49 -7.77 -4.23 -12.18
N LYS A 50 -6.65 -4.06 -12.88
CA LYS A 50 -5.41 -4.79 -12.56
C LYS A 50 -4.79 -4.19 -11.31
N LEU A 51 -4.92 -4.91 -10.20
CA LEU A 51 -4.36 -4.48 -8.92
C LEU A 51 -2.93 -4.99 -8.76
N LEU A 52 -2.05 -4.09 -8.33
CA LEU A 52 -0.67 -4.37 -7.95
C LEU A 52 -0.58 -4.37 -6.43
N GLY A 53 0.01 -5.40 -5.83
CA GLY A 53 0.06 -5.51 -4.38
C GLY A 53 1.26 -6.30 -3.89
N PHE A 54 1.52 -6.21 -2.58
CA PHE A 54 2.66 -6.87 -1.97
C PHE A 54 2.32 -8.29 -1.46
N ASN A 55 3.29 -9.21 -1.52
CA ASN A 55 3.13 -10.55 -0.94
C ASN A 55 3.23 -10.58 0.58
N LYS A 56 4.05 -9.69 1.15
CA LYS A 56 4.29 -9.50 2.58
C LYS A 56 4.79 -8.07 2.80
N PRO A 57 4.71 -7.54 4.03
CA PRO A 57 3.95 -8.04 5.19
C PRO A 57 2.43 -7.89 5.02
N GLU A 58 1.65 -8.54 5.90
CA GLU A 58 0.19 -8.67 5.77
C GLU A 58 -0.55 -7.32 5.73
N TYR A 59 -0.06 -6.34 6.49
CA TYR A 59 -0.63 -4.99 6.50
C TYR A 59 -0.54 -4.25 5.16
N LEU A 60 0.34 -4.69 4.23
CA LEU A 60 0.40 -4.12 2.87
C LEU A 60 -0.64 -4.71 1.90
N LYS A 61 -1.34 -5.78 2.30
CA LYS A 61 -2.47 -6.34 1.54
C LYS A 61 -3.79 -5.67 1.89
N GLU A 62 -3.82 -4.95 3.01
CA GLU A 62 -4.96 -4.23 3.52
C GLU A 62 -4.89 -2.79 3.01
N TRP A 63 -5.68 -2.49 2.00
CA TRP A 63 -5.72 -1.16 1.41
C TRP A 63 -6.50 -0.20 2.32
N PRO A 64 -6.17 1.10 2.33
CA PRO A 64 -6.81 2.11 3.17
C PRO A 64 -8.21 2.49 2.67
N ILE A 65 -9.05 1.49 2.39
CA ILE A 65 -10.46 1.58 2.02
C ILE A 65 -11.22 0.81 3.08
N MET A 66 -12.24 1.41 3.69
CA MET A 66 -13.12 0.69 4.61
C MET A 66 -14.23 -0.01 3.83
N ASP A 67 -14.48 -1.28 4.14
CA ASP A 67 -15.64 -2.02 3.67
C ASP A 67 -16.91 -1.65 4.47
N ASP A 68 -18.03 -2.24 4.10
CA ASP A 68 -19.33 -2.12 4.76
C ASP A 68 -19.33 -2.57 6.23
N LYS A 69 -18.30 -3.30 6.65
CA LYS A 69 -18.10 -3.83 8.01
C LYS A 69 -17.00 -3.08 8.77
N ASN A 70 -16.59 -1.91 8.26
CA ASN A 70 -15.57 -1.07 8.88
C ASN A 70 -14.20 -1.76 9.01
N LYS A 71 -13.88 -2.66 8.08
CA LYS A 71 -12.57 -3.32 7.95
C LYS A 71 -11.82 -2.81 6.74
N LEU A 72 -10.50 -2.87 6.78
CA LEU A 72 -9.67 -2.54 5.62
C LEU A 72 -9.90 -3.54 4.49
N LEU A 73 -10.05 -3.03 3.27
CA LEU A 73 -10.25 -3.84 2.08
C LEU A 73 -8.99 -4.68 1.82
N ARG A 74 -9.13 -5.99 1.99
CA ARG A 74 -8.10 -6.94 1.62
C ARG A 74 -8.15 -7.21 0.13
N ILE A 75 -7.15 -6.75 -0.60
CA ILE A 75 -7.08 -6.98 -2.05
C ILE A 75 -6.40 -8.30 -2.40
N MET A 76 -6.89 -8.94 -3.46
CA MET A 76 -6.21 -10.05 -4.12
C MET A 76 -5.60 -9.52 -5.41
N SER A 77 -4.35 -9.07 -5.36
CA SER A 77 -3.67 -8.59 -6.57
C SER A 77 -3.36 -9.74 -7.52
N SER A 78 -3.53 -9.49 -8.82
CA SER A 78 -3.19 -10.42 -9.89
C SER A 78 -1.68 -10.48 -10.14
N LEU A 79 -0.95 -9.42 -9.77
CA LEU A 79 0.51 -9.35 -9.79
C LEU A 79 1.03 -9.00 -8.40
N ARG A 80 2.00 -9.77 -7.91
CA ARG A 80 2.55 -9.63 -6.56
C ARG A 80 4.07 -9.71 -6.57
N SER A 81 4.69 -8.85 -5.77
CA SER A 81 6.11 -8.92 -5.44
C SER A 81 6.31 -8.44 -4.01
N ASP A 82 7.44 -8.79 -3.39
CA ASP A 82 7.93 -8.16 -2.17
C ASP A 82 8.89 -6.99 -2.47
N ASN A 83 9.26 -6.79 -3.74
CA ASN A 83 10.05 -5.68 -4.23
C ASN A 83 9.17 -4.69 -5.03
N GLY A 84 9.11 -3.44 -4.57
CA GLY A 84 8.38 -2.37 -5.25
C GLY A 84 8.93 -2.03 -6.64
N GLU A 85 10.23 -2.23 -6.87
CA GLU A 85 10.85 -2.03 -8.19
C GLU A 85 10.36 -3.05 -9.23
N THR A 86 10.07 -4.28 -8.80
CA THR A 86 9.52 -5.34 -9.65
C THR A 86 8.06 -5.09 -10.03
N LEU A 87 7.33 -4.26 -9.29
CA LEU A 87 5.94 -3.91 -9.57
C LEU A 87 5.77 -2.67 -10.47
N ARG A 88 6.87 -2.07 -10.96
CA ARG A 88 6.83 -0.85 -11.78
C ARG A 88 6.34 -1.07 -13.21
#